data_AF-A0A968ZRT1-F1
#
_entry.id   AF-A0A968ZRT1-F1
#
_cell.length_a   1.000
_cell.length_b   1.000
_cell.length_c   1.000
_cell.angle_alpha   90.00
_cell.angle_beta   90.00
_cell.angle_gamma   90.00
#
_symmetry.space_group_name_H-M   'P 1'
#
loop_
_entity.id
_entity.type
_entity.pdbx_description
1 polymer ?
#
loop_
_entity_poly.entity_id
_entity_poly.type
_entity_poly.pdbx_seq_one_letter_code
_entity_poly.pdbx_strand_id
1 'polypeptide(L)' 'MSSQPKFLDQVRDVLRLRHYSYETEKSYISYLAPFLISCVRQ' A
#
# COMPACT_ATOMS: atom_id res chain seq x y z
N MET A 1 8.32 11.25 -14.77
CA MET A 1 8.79 10.14 -13.91
C MET A 1 9.07 10.72 -12.53
N SER A 2 8.06 10.76 -11.67
CA SER A 2 8.20 11.19 -10.27
C SER A 2 8.72 10.00 -9.47
N SER A 3 10.03 9.98 -9.25
CA SER A 3 10.79 8.87 -8.64
C SER A 3 10.63 8.78 -7.12
N GLN A 4 9.39 8.82 -6.62
CA GLN A 4 9.09 8.40 -5.25
C GLN A 4 8.11 7.23 -5.36
N PRO A 5 8.47 6.02 -4.91
CA PRO A 5 7.50 4.96 -4.79
C PRO A 5 6.43 5.48 -3.81
N LYS A 6 5.19 5.61 -4.29
CA LYS A 6 4.06 5.92 -3.41
C LYS A 6 4.11 4.87 -2.29
N PHE A 7 3.89 5.26 -1.04
CA PHE A 7 3.94 4.35 0.12
C PHE A 7 3.21 3.02 -0.10
N LEU A 8 2.09 3.05 -0.84
CA LEU A 8 1.33 1.87 -1.24
C LEU A 8 2.15 0.84 -2.06
N ASP A 9 3.07 1.30 -2.90
CA ASP A 9 3.94 0.45 -3.71
C ASP A 9 4.97 -0.28 -2.83
N GLN A 10 5.51 0.40 -1.81
CA GLN A 10 6.39 -0.24 -0.81
C GLN A 10 5.65 -1.33 -0.02
N VAL A 11 4.39 -1.06 0.36
CA VAL A 11 3.55 -2.04 1.05
C VAL A 11 3.31 -3.27 0.15
N ARG A 12 3.08 -3.07 -1.16
CA ARG A 12 2.96 -4.17 -2.14
C ARG A 12 4.21 -5.03 -2.23
N ASP A 13 5.39 -4.42 -2.30
CA ASP A 13 6.64 -5.17 -2.38
C ASP A 13 6.84 -6.05 -1.13
N VAL A 14 6.53 -5.53 0.06
CA VAL A 14 6.60 -6.31 1.31
C VAL A 14 5.59 -7.46 1.32
N LEU A 15 4.36 -7.23 0.86
CA LEU A 15 3.33 -8.27 0.77
C LEU A 15 3.72 -9.39 -0.22
N ARG A 16 4.34 -9.03 -1.35
CA ARG A 16 4.83 -9.97 -2.36
C ARG A 16 6.00 -10.81 -1.87
N LEU A 17 6.92 -10.21 -1.12
CA LEU A 17 8.01 -10.95 -0.45
C LEU A 17 7.51 -12.02 0.53
N ARG A 18 6.29 -11.83 1.06
CA ARG A 18 5.65 -12.77 1.98
C ARG A 18 4.72 -13.75 1.27
N HIS A 19 4.68 -13.73 -0.07
CA HIS A 19 3.83 -14.58 -0.92
C HIS A 19 2.35 -14.55 -0.55
N TYR A 20 1.85 -13.39 -0.09
CA TYR A 20 0.42 -13.23 0.13
C TYR A 20 -0.32 -13.24 -1.20
N SER A 21 -1.54 -13.78 -1.18
CA SER A 21 -2.44 -13.80 -2.33
C SER A 21 -2.78 -12.39 -2.80
N TYR A 22 -3.11 -12.25 -4.08
CA TYR A 22 -3.51 -10.96 -4.65
C TYR A 22 -4.73 -10.35 -3.96
N GLU A 23 -5.67 -11.19 -3.50
CA GLU A 23 -6.87 -10.75 -2.79
C GLU A 23 -6.55 -10.14 -1.42
N THR A 24 -5.58 -10.71 -0.69
CA THR A 24 -5.12 -10.14 0.58
C THR A 24 -4.37 -8.84 0.36
N GLU A 25 -3.51 -8.74 -0.67
CA GLU A 25 -2.88 -7.47 -1.06
C GLU A 25 -3.93 -6.37 -1.29
N LYS A 26 -4.96 -6.67 -2.07
CA LYS A 26 -6.05 -5.72 -2.41
C LYS A 26 -6.86 -5.30 -1.17
N SER A 27 -7.17 -6.24 -0.29
CA SER A 27 -7.91 -5.97 0.95
C SER A 27 -7.11 -5.07 1.90
N TYR A 28 -5.82 -5.38 2.11
CA TYR A 28 -4.92 -4.56 2.95
C TYR A 28 -4.75 -3.14 2.41
N ILE A 29 -4.55 -2.98 1.10
CA ILE A 29 -4.43 -1.65 0.47
C ILE A 29 -5.72 -0.85 0.63
N SER A 30 -6.87 -1.50 0.44
CA SER A 30 -8.17 -0.83 0.57
C SER A 30 -8.43 -0.36 2.01
N TYR A 31 -7.98 -1.15 3.00
CA TYR A 31 -8.03 -0.77 4.41
C TYR A 31 -7.08 0.39 4.74
N LEU A 32 -5.85 0.39 4.19
CA LEU A 32 -4.82 1.39 4.47
C LEU A 32 -4.98 2.72 3.71
N ALA A 33 -5.64 2.71 2.55
CA ALA A 33 -5.86 3.89 1.72
C ALA A 33 -6.47 5.10 2.48
N PRO A 34 -7.55 4.96 3.26
CA PRO A 34 -8.11 6.07 4.04
C PRO A 34 -7.18 6.58 5.15
N PHE A 35 -6.36 5.72 5.76
CA PHE A 35 -5.39 6.15 6.78
C PHE A 35 -4.31 7.05 6.20
N LEU A 36 -3.81 6.73 5.00
CA LEU A 36 -2.82 7.56 4.31
C LEU A 36 -3.40 8.92 3.91
N ILE A 37 -4.64 8.93 3.42
CA ILE A 37 -5.34 10.17 3.08
C ILE A 37 -5.54 11.04 4.33
N SER A 38 -5.89 10.42 5.46
CA SER A 38 -6.03 11.14 6.73
C SER A 38 -4.69 11.70 7.23
N CYS A 39 -3.58 10.98 7.04
CA CYS A 39 -2.25 11.41 7.50
C CYS A 39 -1.66 12.55 6.68
N VAL A 40 -1.99 12.65 5.38
CA VAL A 40 -1.56 13.76 4.50
C VAL A 40 -2.34 15.06 4.79
N ARG A 41 -3.48 14.95 5.47
CA ARG A 41 -4.39 16.07 5.75
C ARG A 41 -4.21 16.69 7.15
N GLN A 42 -3.28 16.17 7.94
CA GLN A 42 -2.98 16.59 9.31
C GLN A 42 -1.55 17.14 9.40
#